data_AF-A0A1M3FUP4-F1
#
_entry.id   AF-A0A1M3FUP4-F1
#
_cell.length_a   1.000
_cell.length_b   1.000
_cell.length_c   1.000
_cell.angle_alpha   90.00
_cell.angle_beta   90.00
_cell.angle_gamma   90.00
#
_symmetry.space_group_name_H-M   'P 1'
#
loop_
_entity.id
_entity.type
_entity.pdbx_description
1 polymer ?
#
loop_
_entity_poly.entity_id
_entity_poly.type
_entity_poly.pdbx_seq_one_letter_code
_entity_poly.pdbx_strand_id
1 'polypeptide(L)'
;MYPNLYFAFHDLFGVEWKVLRFVNSFGFFVAISFILAAIVLSAELKRKSSQGLLQPTEMQMMVGQPATAMEIILNFLLGFLLGYKIIGLFIMDNSATEDPQSFIFSGIGSWPAGIGLGLLFAGLKWYDKNKQKLAKPEKRTVRIWPQDRVGEMTILALIFGLAGAKLFDIFENWSDFLKNPSSYLFSPAGLTFYGGLICAAIAIWLYARKHKIGFWHLNDAAAPALMLAYGVGRIGCQVAGDGDWGIENLNPKPFSWLPDWMWSYTYPHNVNESGSPIPGCVGKYCNELSVPVYPTPFYEVIMGLLLFALLWSLRKRLKVPGTLFAIYLMVNGLERFLIEKIRVNTRLSIFGFHPTQAEVISTLLFLSGLGLWFYLTRRARQTKSTV
;
A
#
# COMPACT_ATOMS: atom_id res chain seq x y z
N MET A 1 -18.49 -10.04 7.52
CA MET A 1 -17.32 -9.25 7.05
C MET A 1 -17.55 -7.81 7.43
N TYR A 2 -16.50 -6.99 7.42
CA TYR A 2 -16.57 -5.58 7.79
C TYR A 2 -16.18 -4.71 6.60
N PRO A 3 -17.14 -4.34 5.72
CA PRO A 3 -16.92 -3.42 4.60
C PRO A 3 -16.21 -2.13 5.00
N ASN A 4 -16.59 -1.59 6.15
CA ASN A 4 -16.05 -0.38 6.76
C ASN A 4 -15.91 -0.55 8.27
N LEU A 5 -15.23 0.42 8.90
CA LEU A 5 -14.98 0.37 10.33
C LEU A 5 -16.26 0.48 11.18
N TYR A 6 -17.36 0.99 10.64
CA TYR A 6 -18.63 1.05 11.39
C TYR A 6 -19.13 -0.35 11.71
N PHE A 7 -19.17 -1.25 10.73
CA PHE A 7 -19.59 -2.63 10.97
C PHE A 7 -18.68 -3.34 11.96
N ALA A 8 -17.35 -3.09 11.89
CA ALA A 8 -16.39 -3.66 12.84
C ALA A 8 -16.62 -3.16 14.27
N PHE A 9 -16.80 -1.85 14.46
CA PHE A 9 -16.95 -1.28 15.80
C PHE A 9 -18.33 -1.54 16.39
N HIS A 10 -19.36 -1.62 15.56
CA HIS A 10 -20.70 -2.02 15.99
C HIS A 10 -20.67 -3.44 16.55
N ASP A 11 -20.07 -4.39 15.82
CA ASP A 11 -20.02 -5.80 16.22
C ASP A 11 -19.08 -6.04 17.42
N LEU A 12 -17.88 -5.42 17.42
CA LEU A 12 -16.87 -5.67 18.46
C LEU A 12 -17.11 -4.89 19.77
N PHE A 13 -17.71 -3.71 19.70
CA PHE A 13 -17.82 -2.79 20.84
C PHE A 13 -19.25 -2.30 21.10
N GLY A 14 -20.22 -2.61 20.25
CA GLY A 14 -21.59 -2.08 20.36
C GLY A 14 -21.69 -0.58 20.10
N VAL A 15 -20.74 0.01 19.36
CA VAL A 15 -20.64 1.47 19.15
C VAL A 15 -21.16 1.86 17.77
N GLU A 16 -22.19 2.71 17.74
CA GLU A 16 -22.84 3.19 16.50
C GLU A 16 -22.31 4.55 15.99
N TRP A 17 -21.00 4.66 15.81
CA TRP A 17 -20.41 5.88 15.25
C TRP A 17 -20.55 5.91 13.73
N LYS A 18 -21.59 6.59 13.22
CA LYS A 18 -21.85 6.74 11.77
C LYS A 18 -20.62 7.21 10.96
N VAL A 19 -19.73 7.99 11.58
CA VAL A 19 -18.45 8.44 11.01
C VAL A 19 -17.56 7.28 10.53
N LEU A 20 -17.66 6.10 11.16
CA LEU A 20 -16.83 4.96 10.77
C LEU A 20 -17.30 4.29 9.47
N ARG A 21 -18.49 4.63 8.95
CA ARG A 21 -18.98 4.11 7.65
C ARG A 21 -18.13 4.61 6.48
N PHE A 22 -17.43 5.73 6.66
CA PHE A 22 -16.57 6.35 5.65
C PHE A 22 -15.21 5.70 5.50
N VAL A 23 -14.76 5.01 6.54
CA VAL A 23 -13.45 4.38 6.56
C VAL A 23 -13.62 2.94 6.12
N ASN A 24 -13.49 2.70 4.81
CA ASN A 24 -13.49 1.35 4.26
C ASN A 24 -12.34 0.55 4.87
N SER A 25 -12.65 -0.68 5.31
CA SER A 25 -11.67 -1.50 6.01
C SER A 25 -10.47 -1.84 5.13
N PHE A 26 -10.71 -2.09 3.83
CA PHE A 26 -9.63 -2.30 2.86
C PHE A 26 -8.68 -1.09 2.80
N GLY A 27 -9.23 0.10 2.54
CA GLY A 27 -8.44 1.33 2.44
C GLY A 27 -7.70 1.67 3.75
N PHE A 28 -8.33 1.38 4.90
CA PHE A 28 -7.71 1.53 6.20
C PHE A 28 -6.46 0.65 6.34
N PHE A 29 -6.55 -0.65 6.07
CA PHE A 29 -5.41 -1.55 6.17
C PHE A 29 -4.32 -1.27 5.13
N VAL A 30 -4.68 -0.79 3.94
CA VAL A 30 -3.71 -0.26 2.98
C VAL A 30 -2.96 0.94 3.56
N ALA A 31 -3.65 1.93 4.15
CA ALA A 31 -2.98 3.07 4.77
C ALA A 31 -2.05 2.65 5.92
N ILE A 32 -2.49 1.71 6.77
CA ILE A 32 -1.66 1.14 7.84
C ILE A 32 -0.44 0.42 7.27
N SER A 33 -0.58 -0.31 6.14
CA SER A 33 0.53 -1.01 5.52
C SER A 33 1.62 -0.05 5.02
N PHE A 34 1.25 1.09 4.42
CA PHE A 34 2.19 2.15 4.03
C PHE A 34 2.93 2.73 5.25
N ILE A 35 2.23 3.01 6.34
CA ILE A 35 2.82 3.56 7.57
C ILE A 35 3.82 2.57 8.16
N LEU A 36 3.44 1.30 8.32
CA LEU A 36 4.31 0.26 8.87
C LEU A 36 5.52 0.00 7.96
N ALA A 37 5.33 -0.02 6.64
CA ALA A 37 6.41 -0.15 5.68
C ALA A 37 7.41 1.01 5.79
N ALA A 38 6.91 2.25 5.90
CA ALA A 38 7.74 3.44 6.08
C ALA A 38 8.53 3.39 7.39
N ILE A 39 7.92 2.95 8.50
CA ILE A 39 8.60 2.76 9.79
C ILE A 39 9.72 1.72 9.67
N VAL A 40 9.42 0.55 9.09
CA VAL A 40 10.40 -0.54 8.91
C VAL A 40 11.54 -0.12 7.99
N LEU A 41 11.24 0.52 6.87
CA LEU A 41 12.24 1.03 5.93
C LEU A 41 13.13 2.09 6.60
N SER A 42 12.53 3.02 7.34
CA SER A 42 13.28 4.06 8.08
C SER A 42 14.21 3.45 9.12
N ALA A 43 13.74 2.46 9.88
CA ALA A 43 14.53 1.76 10.88
C ALA A 43 15.73 1.02 10.25
N GLU A 44 15.52 0.37 9.10
CA GLU A 44 16.57 -0.40 8.43
C GLU A 44 17.57 0.49 7.68
N LEU A 45 17.12 1.60 7.08
CA LEU A 45 18.02 2.62 6.54
C LEU A 45 18.85 3.27 7.65
N LYS A 46 18.25 3.61 8.80
CA LYS A 46 18.97 4.13 9.97
C LYS A 46 20.04 3.16 10.46
N ARG A 47 19.73 1.85 10.50
CA ARG A 47 20.71 0.80 10.85
C ARG A 47 21.86 0.72 9.85
N LYS A 48 21.58 0.78 8.54
CA LYS A 48 22.63 0.76 7.51
C LYS A 48 23.47 2.03 7.54
N SER A 49 22.87 3.19 7.80
CA SER A 49 23.57 4.45 8.04
C SER A 49 24.50 4.37 9.24
N SER A 50 24.06 3.78 10.37
CA SER A 50 24.93 3.63 11.56
C SER A 50 26.09 2.64 11.36
N GLN A 51 26.02 1.79 10.33
CA GLN A 51 27.11 0.91 9.90
C GLN A 51 28.06 1.56 8.90
N GLY A 52 27.85 2.83 8.54
CA GLY A 52 28.65 3.54 7.54
C GLY A 52 28.38 3.13 6.10
N LEU A 53 27.34 2.32 5.83
CA LEU A 53 27.00 1.83 4.49
C LEU A 53 26.27 2.88 3.63
N LEU A 54 25.72 3.91 4.27
CA LEU A 54 24.97 4.98 3.64
C LEU A 54 25.49 6.32 4.13
N GLN A 55 25.61 7.28 3.22
CA GLN A 55 26.17 8.61 3.50
C GLN A 55 25.07 9.66 3.44
N PRO A 56 25.14 10.71 4.30
CA PRO A 56 24.21 11.83 4.22
C PRO A 56 24.52 12.69 3.01
N THR A 57 23.49 13.38 2.50
CA THR A 57 23.66 14.45 1.53
C THR A 57 23.63 15.79 2.25
N GLU A 58 24.61 16.64 2.01
CA GLU A 58 24.62 18.02 2.52
C GLU A 58 23.80 18.91 1.59
N MET A 59 22.87 19.67 2.16
CA MET A 59 22.06 20.64 1.44
C MET A 59 22.08 21.97 2.21
N GLN A 60 22.35 23.06 1.50
CA GLN A 60 22.21 24.39 2.08
C GLN A 60 20.73 24.76 2.12
N MET A 61 20.20 24.93 3.32
CA MET A 61 18.83 25.39 3.53
C MET A 61 18.85 26.76 4.20
N MET A 62 18.01 27.67 3.72
CA MET A 62 17.76 28.94 4.39
C MET A 62 16.84 28.67 5.59
N VAL A 63 17.38 28.80 6.80
CA VAL A 63 16.62 28.62 8.04
C VAL A 63 16.16 29.98 8.56
N GLY A 64 14.92 30.04 9.03
CA GLY A 64 14.36 31.24 9.67
C GLY A 64 13.75 32.28 8.73
N GLN A 65 13.44 31.91 7.48
CA GLN A 65 12.64 32.76 6.60
C GLN A 65 11.17 32.81 7.04
N PRO A 66 10.48 33.95 6.90
CA PRO A 66 9.03 34.03 7.10
C PRO A 66 8.30 33.12 6.10
N ALA A 67 7.06 32.75 6.43
CA ALA A 67 6.21 32.01 5.49
C ALA A 67 6.06 32.81 4.19
N THR A 68 6.29 32.18 3.05
CA THR A 68 6.07 32.84 1.76
C THR A 68 4.57 32.91 1.47
N ALA A 69 4.14 33.91 0.70
CA ALA A 69 2.74 34.02 0.28
C ALA A 69 2.25 32.72 -0.39
N MET A 70 3.11 32.09 -1.20
CA MET A 70 2.80 30.82 -1.85
C MET A 70 2.63 29.67 -0.85
N GLU A 71 3.49 29.56 0.18
CA GLU A 71 3.32 28.55 1.24
C GLU A 71 1.98 28.72 1.95
N ILE A 72 1.59 29.97 2.28
CA ILE A 72 0.33 30.27 2.95
C ILE A 72 -0.86 29.92 2.05
N ILE A 73 -0.82 30.33 0.78
CA ILE A 73 -1.88 30.04 -0.20
C ILE A 73 -2.03 28.54 -0.43
N LEU A 74 -0.93 27.80 -0.58
CA LEU A 74 -0.99 26.35 -0.77
C LEU A 74 -1.57 25.63 0.46
N ASN A 75 -1.20 26.06 1.68
CA ASN A 75 -1.77 25.50 2.89
C ASN A 75 -3.26 25.88 3.05
N PHE A 76 -3.64 27.11 2.66
CA PHE A 76 -5.04 27.51 2.58
C PHE A 76 -5.82 26.61 1.63
N LEU A 77 -5.33 26.41 0.40
CA LEU A 77 -6.01 25.59 -0.60
C LEU A 77 -6.12 24.12 -0.16
N LEU A 78 -5.08 23.58 0.47
CA LEU A 78 -5.10 22.23 1.04
C LEU A 78 -6.16 22.12 2.15
N GLY A 79 -6.14 23.03 3.12
CA GLY A 79 -7.13 23.08 4.19
C GLY A 79 -8.54 23.31 3.65
N PHE A 80 -8.68 24.15 2.62
CA PHE A 80 -9.95 24.42 1.95
C PHE A 80 -10.49 23.16 1.29
N LEU A 81 -9.68 22.44 0.53
CA LEU A 81 -10.11 21.22 -0.15
C LEU A 81 -10.52 20.13 0.87
N LEU A 82 -9.73 19.97 1.93
CA LEU A 82 -10.05 19.04 3.01
C LEU A 82 -11.32 19.46 3.76
N GLY A 83 -11.51 20.75 4.07
CA GLY A 83 -12.70 21.23 4.75
C GLY A 83 -13.95 21.15 3.87
N TYR A 84 -13.81 21.54 2.60
CA TYR A 84 -14.89 21.55 1.61
C TYR A 84 -15.43 20.15 1.35
N LYS A 85 -14.53 19.16 1.24
CA LYS A 85 -14.88 17.77 1.00
C LYS A 85 -15.08 16.98 2.27
N ILE A 86 -14.03 16.83 3.07
CA ILE A 86 -14.05 15.91 4.21
C ILE A 86 -14.98 16.44 5.30
N ILE A 87 -14.79 17.69 5.75
CA ILE A 87 -15.69 18.27 6.76
C ILE A 87 -17.10 18.49 6.18
N GLY A 88 -17.19 18.93 4.93
CA GLY A 88 -18.48 19.09 4.24
C GLY A 88 -19.30 17.80 4.18
N LEU A 89 -18.66 16.66 3.96
CA LEU A 89 -19.28 15.33 3.97
C LEU A 89 -19.88 14.95 5.35
N PHE A 90 -19.41 15.54 6.45
CA PHE A 90 -19.98 15.34 7.78
C PHE A 90 -21.09 16.32 8.16
N ILE A 91 -21.13 17.49 7.52
CA ILE A 91 -22.08 18.56 7.83
C ILE A 91 -23.30 18.53 6.89
N MET A 92 -23.12 18.07 5.65
CA MET A 92 -24.16 18.01 4.63
C MET A 92 -25.03 16.73 4.78
N ASP A 93 -26.28 16.83 4.32
CA ASP A 93 -27.38 15.89 4.57
C ASP A 93 -27.10 14.38 4.36
N ASN A 94 -27.93 13.56 5.02
CA ASN A 94 -27.84 12.09 5.13
C ASN A 94 -27.83 11.28 3.82
N SER A 95 -27.99 11.89 2.64
CA SER A 95 -27.88 11.18 1.36
C SER A 95 -26.43 11.05 0.87
N ALA A 96 -25.53 11.95 1.30
CA ALA A 96 -24.10 11.87 0.99
C ALA A 96 -23.35 10.77 1.80
N THR A 97 -24.00 10.23 2.83
CA THR A 97 -23.44 9.21 3.74
C THR A 97 -23.52 7.79 3.18
N GLU A 98 -24.36 7.54 2.17
CA GLU A 98 -24.57 6.20 1.60
C GLU A 98 -23.56 5.84 0.51
N ASP A 99 -22.98 6.84 -0.16
CA ASP A 99 -21.88 6.67 -1.11
C ASP A 99 -20.82 7.79 -0.97
N PRO A 100 -19.90 7.65 -0.02
CA PRO A 100 -18.86 8.65 0.26
C PRO A 100 -17.93 8.91 -0.92
N GLN A 101 -17.72 7.89 -1.74
CA GLN A 101 -16.83 7.94 -2.89
C GLN A 101 -17.43 8.83 -3.98
N SER A 102 -18.73 8.68 -4.26
CA SER A 102 -19.44 9.57 -5.18
C SER A 102 -19.36 11.04 -4.73
N PHE A 103 -19.47 11.31 -3.43
CA PHE A 103 -19.39 12.67 -2.88
C PHE A 103 -17.99 13.28 -3.07
N ILE A 104 -16.93 12.52 -2.76
CA ILE A 104 -15.54 12.98 -2.90
C ILE A 104 -15.26 13.43 -4.33
N PHE A 105 -15.69 12.66 -5.33
CA PHE A 105 -15.50 12.97 -6.75
C PHE A 105 -16.55 13.91 -7.36
N SER A 106 -17.59 14.32 -6.62
CA SER A 106 -18.60 15.27 -7.09
C SER A 106 -18.11 16.74 -7.08
N GLY A 107 -18.92 17.68 -7.56
CA GLY A 107 -18.68 19.13 -7.35
C GLY A 107 -19.17 19.64 -5.98
N ILE A 108 -19.90 18.82 -5.22
CA ILE A 108 -20.63 19.21 -4.02
C ILE A 108 -19.67 19.30 -2.82
N GLY A 109 -19.89 20.26 -1.92
CA GLY A 109 -19.13 20.41 -0.68
C GLY A 109 -19.58 21.60 0.16
N SER A 110 -18.96 21.77 1.32
CA SER A 110 -19.31 22.83 2.28
C SER A 110 -18.31 23.98 2.21
N TRP A 111 -18.74 25.09 1.61
CA TRP A 111 -17.94 26.32 1.54
C TRP A 111 -17.52 26.85 2.91
N PRO A 112 -18.41 26.96 3.92
CA PRO A 112 -18.00 27.44 5.25
C PRO A 112 -16.96 26.55 5.90
N ALA A 113 -17.10 25.24 5.78
CA ALA A 113 -16.14 24.28 6.33
C ALA A 113 -14.78 24.36 5.60
N GLY A 114 -14.80 24.51 4.28
CA GLY A 114 -13.61 24.74 3.47
C GLY A 114 -12.89 26.02 3.88
N ILE A 115 -13.58 27.16 3.90
CA ILE A 115 -12.97 28.44 4.27
C ILE A 115 -12.40 28.38 5.70
N GLY A 116 -13.15 27.84 6.66
CA GLY A 116 -12.73 27.71 8.05
C GLY A 116 -11.44 26.89 8.20
N LEU A 117 -11.39 25.69 7.61
CA LEU A 117 -10.21 24.83 7.69
C LEU A 117 -9.02 25.38 6.87
N GLY A 118 -9.30 26.01 5.73
CA GLY A 118 -8.29 26.71 4.93
C GLY A 118 -7.61 27.83 5.72
N LEU A 119 -8.39 28.70 6.37
CA LEU A 119 -7.84 29.75 7.23
C LEU A 119 -7.05 29.19 8.40
N LEU A 120 -7.52 28.09 9.02
CA LEU A 120 -6.79 27.40 10.08
C LEU A 120 -5.41 26.92 9.59
N PHE A 121 -5.34 26.22 8.46
CA PHE A 121 -4.08 25.69 7.93
C PHE A 121 -3.11 26.81 7.52
N ALA A 122 -3.63 27.87 6.89
CA ALA A 122 -2.86 29.07 6.58
C ALA A 122 -2.30 29.73 7.85
N GLY A 123 -3.13 29.87 8.89
CA GLY A 123 -2.77 30.43 10.18
C GLY A 123 -1.73 29.59 10.93
N LEU A 124 -1.90 28.26 10.98
CA LEU A 124 -0.95 27.33 11.58
C LEU A 124 0.40 27.39 10.85
N LYS A 125 0.40 27.40 9.51
CA LYS A 125 1.63 27.51 8.72
C LYS A 125 2.36 28.83 8.99
N TRP A 126 1.62 29.92 9.05
CA TRP A 126 2.16 31.24 9.38
C TRP A 126 2.74 31.26 10.80
N TYR A 127 2.01 30.69 11.77
CA TYR A 127 2.43 30.60 13.17
C TYR A 127 3.73 29.79 13.34
N ASP A 128 3.80 28.60 12.74
CA ASP A 128 4.98 27.73 12.82
C ASP A 128 6.22 28.40 12.22
N LYS A 129 6.08 29.06 11.06
CA LYS A 129 7.18 29.77 10.41
C LYS A 129 7.61 31.00 11.19
N ASN A 130 6.66 31.74 11.78
CA ASN A 130 7.00 32.88 12.64
C ASN A 130 7.69 32.43 13.93
N LYS A 131 7.30 31.30 14.51
CA LYS A 131 7.99 30.71 15.68
C LYS A 131 9.42 30.31 15.38
N GLN A 132 9.69 29.87 14.15
CA GLN A 132 11.03 29.48 13.69
C GLN A 132 11.80 30.63 13.02
N LYS A 133 11.22 31.84 12.93
CA LYS A 133 11.82 32.99 12.27
C LYS A 133 13.06 33.47 13.03
N LEU A 134 14.16 33.63 12.31
CA LEU A 134 15.38 34.20 12.85
C LEU A 134 15.44 35.69 12.49
N ALA A 135 16.12 36.50 13.32
CA ALA A 135 16.30 37.93 13.08
C ALA A 135 17.00 38.20 11.73
N LYS A 136 17.89 37.29 11.32
CA LYS A 136 18.45 37.22 9.96
C LYS A 136 18.39 35.76 9.51
N PRO A 137 17.80 35.47 8.33
CA PRO A 137 17.82 34.12 7.77
C PRO A 137 19.26 33.66 7.54
N GLU A 138 19.60 32.47 8.03
CA GLU A 138 20.94 31.90 7.92
C GLU A 138 20.96 30.73 6.93
N LYS A 139 22.00 30.67 6.10
CA LYS A 139 22.32 29.45 5.33
C LYS A 139 22.92 28.43 6.28
N ARG A 140 22.16 27.38 6.60
CA ARG A 140 22.65 26.25 7.38
C ARG A 140 22.85 25.06 6.47
N THR A 141 24.02 24.44 6.55
CA THR A 141 24.27 23.15 5.93
C THR A 141 23.58 22.09 6.77
N VAL A 142 22.49 21.53 6.24
CA VAL A 142 21.77 20.44 6.89
C VAL A 142 22.16 19.13 6.24
N ARG A 143 22.52 18.15 7.06
CA ARG A 143 22.79 16.78 6.63
C ARG A 143 21.48 16.00 6.62
N ILE A 144 21.03 15.64 5.43
CA ILE A 144 19.81 14.84 5.25
C ILE A 144 20.23 13.39 5.02
N TRP A 145 19.79 12.50 5.89
CA TRP A 145 20.09 11.08 5.79
C TRP A 145 19.04 10.34 4.95
N PRO A 146 19.38 9.16 4.40
CA PRO A 146 18.42 8.36 3.65
C PRO A 146 17.14 8.00 4.41
N GLN A 147 17.21 7.75 5.73
CA GLN A 147 16.01 7.48 6.53
C GLN A 147 15.05 8.69 6.63
N ASP A 148 15.56 9.92 6.52
CA ASP A 148 14.73 11.13 6.57
C ASP A 148 13.93 11.31 5.27
N ARG A 149 14.35 10.64 4.20
CA ARG A 149 13.75 10.70 2.87
C ARG A 149 12.65 9.65 2.65
N VAL A 150 12.37 8.80 3.64
CA VAL A 150 11.37 7.73 3.49
C VAL A 150 9.97 8.28 3.27
N GLY A 151 9.62 9.41 3.91
CA GLY A 151 8.35 10.09 3.66
C GLY A 151 8.19 10.50 2.19
N GLU A 152 9.25 11.11 1.61
CA GLU A 152 9.28 11.48 0.19
C GLU A 152 9.15 10.25 -0.72
N MET A 153 9.86 9.16 -0.43
CA MET A 153 9.75 7.90 -1.17
C MET A 153 8.35 7.29 -1.08
N THR A 154 7.70 7.38 0.09
CA THR A 154 6.35 6.86 0.32
C THR A 154 5.32 7.63 -0.50
N ILE A 155 5.45 8.96 -0.54
CA ILE A 155 4.60 9.82 -1.37
C ILE A 155 4.80 9.52 -2.86
N LEU A 156 6.05 9.36 -3.31
CA LEU A 156 6.34 8.96 -4.68
C LEU A 156 5.74 7.58 -5.01
N ALA A 157 5.85 6.61 -4.09
CA ALA A 157 5.26 5.29 -4.24
C ALA A 157 3.74 5.37 -4.42
N LEU A 158 3.06 6.21 -3.62
CA LEU A 158 1.62 6.42 -3.71
C LEU A 158 1.23 7.07 -5.05
N ILE A 159 1.88 8.18 -5.42
CA ILE A 159 1.54 8.94 -6.64
C ILE A 159 1.81 8.10 -7.90
N PHE A 160 3.03 7.60 -8.05
CA PHE A 160 3.41 6.84 -9.24
C PHE A 160 2.83 5.42 -9.24
N GLY A 161 2.53 4.87 -8.07
CA GLY A 161 1.81 3.59 -7.95
C GLY A 161 0.38 3.71 -8.44
N LEU A 162 -0.38 4.70 -7.97
CA LEU A 162 -1.75 4.92 -8.45
C LEU A 162 -1.79 5.34 -9.91
N ALA A 163 -0.95 6.30 -10.31
CA ALA A 163 -0.88 6.74 -11.70
C ALA A 163 -0.46 5.63 -12.66
N GLY A 164 0.55 4.83 -12.28
CA GLY A 164 1.00 3.68 -13.06
C GLY A 164 -0.05 2.60 -13.17
N ALA A 165 -0.76 2.29 -12.07
CA ALA A 165 -1.82 1.30 -12.07
C ALA A 165 -2.97 1.68 -13.00
N LYS A 166 -3.35 2.96 -12.99
CA LYS A 166 -4.40 3.49 -13.86
C LYS A 166 -3.97 3.54 -15.33
N LEU A 167 -2.71 3.94 -15.58
CA LEU A 167 -2.17 4.01 -16.93
C LEU A 167 -2.13 2.63 -17.60
N PHE A 168 -1.71 1.59 -16.87
CA PHE A 168 -1.66 0.23 -17.41
C PHE A 168 -3.05 -0.36 -17.62
N ASP A 169 -4.00 -0.10 -16.72
CA ASP A 169 -5.40 -0.46 -16.92
C ASP A 169 -5.97 0.13 -18.22
N ILE A 170 -5.65 1.40 -18.51
CA ILE A 170 -6.02 2.07 -19.77
C ILE A 170 -5.39 1.38 -20.98
N PHE A 171 -4.12 0.96 -20.89
CA PHE A 171 -3.45 0.26 -21.98
C PHE A 171 -4.00 -1.15 -22.20
N GLU A 172 -4.32 -1.88 -21.14
CA GLU A 172 -4.91 -3.22 -21.20
C GLU A 172 -6.33 -3.16 -21.80
N ASN A 173 -7.11 -2.12 -21.47
CA ASN A 173 -8.49 -1.92 -21.90
C ASN A 173 -8.63 -0.81 -22.96
N TRP A 174 -7.64 -0.65 -23.84
CA TRP A 174 -7.53 0.49 -24.75
C TRP A 174 -8.78 0.72 -25.63
N SER A 175 -9.39 -0.36 -26.13
CA SER A 175 -10.60 -0.26 -26.96
C SER A 175 -11.82 0.26 -26.20
N ASP A 176 -11.94 -0.05 -24.92
CA ASP A 176 -13.05 0.41 -24.08
C ASP A 176 -12.79 1.80 -23.51
N PHE A 177 -11.53 2.11 -23.22
CA PHE A 177 -11.09 3.47 -22.91
C PHE A 177 -11.45 4.46 -24.03
N LEU A 178 -11.16 4.12 -25.30
CA LEU A 178 -11.46 5.00 -26.44
C LEU A 178 -12.96 5.31 -26.60
N LYS A 179 -13.84 4.42 -26.15
CA LYS A 179 -15.30 4.64 -26.20
C LYS A 179 -15.76 5.63 -25.14
N ASN A 180 -15.19 5.57 -23.93
CA ASN A 180 -15.60 6.42 -22.80
C ASN A 180 -14.40 6.94 -21.99
N PRO A 181 -13.57 7.86 -22.53
CA PRO A 181 -12.29 8.23 -21.93
C PRO A 181 -12.43 8.91 -20.57
N SER A 182 -13.41 9.80 -20.42
CA SER A 182 -13.66 10.53 -19.16
C SER A 182 -14.10 9.59 -18.04
N SER A 183 -15.02 8.68 -18.33
CA SER A 183 -15.50 7.69 -17.37
C SER A 183 -14.36 6.78 -16.91
N TYR A 184 -13.54 6.28 -17.84
CA TYR A 184 -12.40 5.44 -17.48
C TYR A 184 -11.37 6.19 -16.64
N LEU A 185 -10.99 7.41 -17.01
CA LEU A 185 -9.91 8.16 -16.35
C LEU A 185 -10.26 8.54 -14.91
N PHE A 186 -11.50 8.97 -14.66
CA PHE A 186 -11.97 9.38 -13.34
C PHE A 186 -12.64 8.25 -12.55
N SER A 187 -12.81 7.07 -13.15
CA SER A 187 -13.29 5.89 -12.43
C SER A 187 -12.28 5.48 -11.37
N PRO A 188 -12.72 5.33 -10.10
CA PRO A 188 -11.89 4.79 -9.04
C PRO A 188 -11.60 3.28 -9.19
N ALA A 189 -12.33 2.61 -10.08
CA ALA A 189 -12.09 1.21 -10.45
C ALA A 189 -11.12 1.12 -11.64
N GLY A 190 -10.58 -0.08 -11.91
CA GLY A 190 -9.60 -0.32 -12.98
C GLY A 190 -8.20 0.15 -12.56
N LEU A 191 -7.53 -0.67 -11.76
CA LEU A 191 -6.17 -0.43 -11.29
C LEU A 191 -5.34 -1.69 -11.49
N THR A 192 -4.42 -1.67 -12.45
CA THR A 192 -3.53 -2.80 -12.73
C THR A 192 -2.33 -2.78 -11.80
N PHE A 193 -2.20 -3.80 -10.96
CA PHE A 193 -1.12 -3.90 -9.95
C PHE A 193 0.29 -3.73 -10.55
N TYR A 194 0.58 -4.38 -11.67
CA TYR A 194 1.92 -4.35 -12.28
C TYR A 194 2.32 -2.97 -12.77
N GLY A 195 1.38 -2.21 -13.34
CA GLY A 195 1.63 -0.83 -13.75
C GLY A 195 2.03 0.04 -12.56
N GLY A 196 1.32 -0.11 -11.45
CA GLY A 196 1.65 0.62 -10.22
C GLY A 196 3.02 0.23 -9.66
N LEU A 197 3.32 -1.06 -9.58
CA LEU A 197 4.60 -1.56 -9.08
C LEU A 197 5.78 -1.04 -9.92
N ILE A 198 5.70 -1.14 -11.25
CA ILE A 198 6.77 -0.74 -12.17
C ILE A 198 7.01 0.76 -12.09
N CYS A 199 5.96 1.58 -12.21
CA CYS A 199 6.09 3.03 -12.17
C CYS A 199 6.60 3.54 -10.82
N ALA A 200 6.09 2.99 -9.70
CA ALA A 200 6.58 3.34 -8.37
C ALA A 200 8.05 2.95 -8.18
N ALA A 201 8.45 1.74 -8.60
CA ALA A 201 9.83 1.28 -8.49
C ALA A 201 10.80 2.16 -9.29
N ILE A 202 10.43 2.54 -10.52
CA ILE A 202 11.24 3.44 -11.37
C ILE A 202 11.36 4.82 -10.72
N ALA A 203 10.25 5.40 -10.23
CA ALA A 203 10.27 6.71 -9.58
C ALA A 203 11.17 6.73 -8.34
N ILE A 204 11.05 5.72 -7.47
CA ILE A 204 11.88 5.57 -6.28
C ILE A 204 13.34 5.34 -6.66
N TRP A 205 13.62 4.57 -7.70
CA TRP A 205 14.99 4.34 -8.17
C TRP A 205 15.66 5.62 -8.69
N LEU A 206 14.96 6.40 -9.51
CA LEU A 206 15.45 7.70 -10.01
C LEU A 206 15.68 8.68 -8.85
N TYR A 207 14.76 8.72 -7.90
CA TYR A 207 14.89 9.51 -6.68
C TYR A 207 16.11 9.07 -5.83
N ALA A 208 16.25 7.78 -5.57
CA ALA A 208 17.37 7.22 -4.82
C ALA A 208 18.72 7.53 -5.51
N ARG A 209 18.79 7.43 -6.84
CA ARG A 209 19.98 7.78 -7.62
C ARG A 209 20.32 9.27 -7.50
N LYS A 210 19.32 10.16 -7.59
CA LYS A 210 19.49 11.61 -7.41
C LYS A 210 20.06 11.94 -6.01
N HIS A 211 19.67 11.19 -5.00
CA HIS A 211 20.10 11.38 -3.61
C HIS A 211 21.25 10.47 -3.17
N LYS A 212 21.95 9.82 -4.11
CA LYS A 212 23.13 8.96 -3.85
C LYS A 212 22.86 7.82 -2.85
N ILE A 213 21.62 7.33 -2.78
CA ILE A 213 21.24 6.20 -1.93
C ILE A 213 21.60 4.91 -2.67
N GLY A 214 22.43 4.06 -2.06
CA GLY A 214 22.92 2.84 -2.71
C GLY A 214 21.80 1.86 -3.07
N PHE A 215 21.73 1.46 -4.35
CA PHE A 215 20.67 0.61 -4.89
C PHE A 215 20.45 -0.68 -4.09
N TRP A 216 21.51 -1.47 -3.88
CA TRP A 216 21.40 -2.73 -3.14
C TRP A 216 21.04 -2.55 -1.67
N HIS A 217 21.55 -1.49 -1.04
CA HIS A 217 21.24 -1.20 0.36
C HIS A 217 19.79 -0.75 0.54
N LEU A 218 19.25 0.02 -0.41
CA LEU A 218 17.85 0.41 -0.42
C LEU A 218 16.93 -0.80 -0.64
N ASN A 219 17.24 -1.65 -1.62
CA ASN A 219 16.45 -2.86 -1.88
C ASN A 219 16.49 -3.86 -0.72
N ASP A 220 17.65 -4.07 -0.10
CA ASP A 220 17.74 -4.88 1.12
C ASP A 220 16.92 -4.27 2.26
N ALA A 221 16.88 -2.94 2.37
CA ALA A 221 16.08 -2.27 3.41
C ALA A 221 14.57 -2.35 3.13
N ALA A 222 14.19 -2.29 1.84
CA ALA A 222 12.81 -2.38 1.39
C ALA A 222 12.26 -3.80 1.48
N ALA A 223 13.07 -4.85 1.27
CA ALA A 223 12.65 -6.26 1.29
C ALA A 223 11.72 -6.65 2.46
N PRO A 224 12.11 -6.47 3.75
CA PRO A 224 11.21 -6.76 4.85
C PRO A 224 10.02 -5.78 4.92
N ALA A 225 10.19 -4.51 4.55
CA ALA A 225 9.11 -3.53 4.56
C ALA A 225 8.00 -3.89 3.56
N LEU A 226 8.36 -4.35 2.36
CA LEU A 226 7.45 -4.81 1.32
C LEU A 226 6.67 -6.06 1.77
N MET A 227 7.36 -7.02 2.39
CA MET A 227 6.71 -8.24 2.87
C MET A 227 5.74 -7.97 4.03
N LEU A 228 6.09 -7.04 4.94
CA LEU A 228 5.16 -6.59 5.98
C LEU A 228 3.97 -5.84 5.37
N ALA A 229 4.22 -4.95 4.41
CA ALA A 229 3.16 -4.20 3.72
C ALA A 229 2.16 -5.14 3.04
N TYR A 230 2.68 -6.19 2.39
CA TYR A 230 1.88 -7.23 1.77
C TYR A 230 1.00 -7.96 2.79
N GLY A 231 1.59 -8.50 3.86
CA GLY A 231 0.84 -9.21 4.90
C GLY A 231 -0.23 -8.34 5.56
N VAL A 232 0.09 -7.07 5.88
CA VAL A 232 -0.87 -6.13 6.48
C VAL A 232 -1.96 -5.72 5.49
N GLY A 233 -1.61 -5.47 4.23
CA GLY A 233 -2.57 -5.14 3.18
C GLY A 233 -3.60 -6.25 2.95
N ARG A 234 -3.16 -7.52 3.05
CA ARG A 234 -4.02 -8.70 2.94
C ARG A 234 -5.03 -8.85 4.07
N ILE A 235 -4.80 -8.22 5.22
CA ILE A 235 -5.82 -8.11 6.27
C ILE A 235 -7.02 -7.34 5.72
N GLY A 236 -6.77 -6.26 4.96
CA GLY A 236 -7.80 -5.48 4.28
C GLY A 236 -8.68 -6.34 3.36
N CYS A 237 -8.06 -7.17 2.52
CA CYS A 237 -8.78 -8.11 1.66
C CYS A 237 -9.64 -9.10 2.48
N GLN A 238 -9.06 -9.68 3.54
CA GLN A 238 -9.76 -10.65 4.38
C GLN A 238 -10.97 -10.04 5.08
N VAL A 239 -10.84 -8.84 5.66
CA VAL A 239 -11.94 -8.25 6.44
C VAL A 239 -13.01 -7.62 5.57
N ALA A 240 -12.65 -7.14 4.37
CA ALA A 240 -13.61 -6.57 3.43
C ALA A 240 -14.38 -7.65 2.65
N GLY A 241 -13.75 -8.81 2.37
CA GLY A 241 -14.31 -9.77 1.44
C GLY A 241 -14.37 -9.18 0.04
N ASP A 242 -13.23 -8.77 -0.51
CA ASP A 242 -13.11 -8.04 -1.77
C ASP A 242 -13.04 -8.92 -3.02
N GLY A 243 -13.16 -10.24 -2.87
CA GLY A 243 -13.08 -11.21 -3.97
C GLY A 243 -11.77 -11.97 -4.04
N ASP A 244 -10.81 -11.65 -3.17
CA ASP A 244 -9.48 -12.26 -3.19
C ASP A 244 -9.40 -13.67 -2.55
N TRP A 245 -10.52 -14.37 -2.49
CA TRP A 245 -10.65 -15.71 -1.92
C TRP A 245 -10.27 -16.83 -2.89
N GLY A 246 -10.19 -18.04 -2.35
CA GLY A 246 -9.76 -19.22 -3.05
C GLY A 246 -10.86 -19.96 -3.79
N ILE A 247 -10.51 -21.13 -4.32
CA ILE A 247 -11.47 -22.08 -4.89
C ILE A 247 -12.40 -22.63 -3.81
N GLU A 248 -13.52 -23.21 -4.23
CA GLU A 248 -14.48 -23.89 -3.36
C GLU A 248 -13.79 -24.92 -2.45
N ASN A 249 -14.18 -24.93 -1.18
CA ASN A 249 -13.61 -25.80 -0.17
C ASN A 249 -14.70 -26.47 0.66
N LEU A 250 -15.09 -27.68 0.24
CA LEU A 250 -15.99 -28.57 0.98
C LEU A 250 -15.23 -29.62 1.81
N ASN A 251 -13.90 -29.55 1.84
CA ASN A 251 -13.08 -30.55 2.55
C ASN A 251 -13.18 -30.34 4.07
N PRO A 252 -13.23 -31.41 4.87
CA PRO A 252 -13.19 -31.29 6.32
C PRO A 252 -11.90 -30.61 6.77
N LYS A 253 -12.00 -29.78 7.82
CA LYS A 253 -10.82 -29.10 8.36
C LYS A 253 -9.80 -30.11 8.90
N PRO A 254 -8.49 -29.85 8.72
CA PRO A 254 -7.45 -30.79 9.13
C PRO A 254 -7.31 -30.92 10.65
N PHE A 255 -7.72 -29.90 11.41
CA PHE A 255 -7.59 -29.86 12.85
C PHE A 255 -8.91 -29.44 13.51
N SER A 256 -9.34 -30.16 14.54
CA SER A 256 -10.60 -29.89 15.25
C SER A 256 -10.62 -28.54 15.97
N TRP A 257 -9.48 -28.09 16.49
CA TRP A 257 -9.32 -26.81 17.18
C TRP A 257 -9.34 -25.60 16.24
N LEU A 258 -9.17 -25.80 14.94
CA LEU A 258 -9.11 -24.72 13.96
C LEU A 258 -10.52 -24.14 13.76
N PRO A 259 -10.73 -22.81 13.91
CA PRO A 259 -11.98 -22.16 13.54
C PRO A 259 -12.33 -22.41 12.08
N ASP A 260 -13.63 -22.61 11.79
CA ASP A 260 -14.05 -22.98 10.43
C ASP A 260 -13.71 -21.90 9.40
N TRP A 261 -13.86 -20.62 9.76
CA TRP A 261 -13.51 -19.48 8.90
C TRP A 261 -12.03 -19.42 8.49
N MET A 262 -11.14 -20.09 9.23
CA MET A 262 -9.72 -20.21 8.88
C MET A 262 -9.44 -21.30 7.85
N TRP A 263 -10.42 -22.14 7.50
CA TRP A 263 -10.29 -23.25 6.55
C TRP A 263 -11.26 -23.13 5.38
N SER A 264 -12.54 -22.89 5.68
CA SER A 264 -13.65 -22.84 4.73
C SER A 264 -14.61 -21.73 5.15
N TYR A 265 -14.80 -20.74 4.28
CA TYR A 265 -15.52 -19.52 4.65
C TYR A 265 -16.41 -18.99 3.52
N THR A 266 -17.61 -18.50 3.86
CA THR A 266 -18.60 -17.98 2.89
C THR A 266 -18.51 -16.47 2.66
N TYR A 267 -17.64 -15.76 3.39
CA TYR A 267 -17.50 -14.30 3.30
C TYR A 267 -18.86 -13.55 3.35
N PRO A 268 -19.63 -13.69 4.45
CA PRO A 268 -20.89 -12.96 4.60
C PRO A 268 -20.64 -11.46 4.69
N HIS A 269 -21.50 -10.67 4.07
CA HIS A 269 -21.35 -9.20 3.97
C HIS A 269 -20.12 -8.74 3.18
N ASN A 270 -19.74 -9.49 2.15
CA ASN A 270 -18.63 -9.13 1.27
C ASN A 270 -18.87 -7.80 0.51
N VAL A 271 -17.81 -7.04 0.27
CA VAL A 271 -17.91 -5.72 -0.39
C VAL A 271 -18.22 -5.78 -1.88
N ASN A 272 -17.96 -6.92 -2.52
CA ASN A 272 -18.24 -7.13 -3.93
C ASN A 272 -19.65 -7.67 -4.20
N GLU A 273 -20.48 -7.78 -3.15
CA GLU A 273 -21.87 -8.26 -3.20
C GLU A 273 -22.03 -9.59 -3.98
N SER A 274 -21.03 -10.45 -3.89
CA SER A 274 -21.01 -11.76 -4.54
C SER A 274 -21.78 -12.81 -3.77
N GLY A 275 -22.41 -13.72 -4.51
CA GLY A 275 -23.15 -14.87 -3.98
C GLY A 275 -24.65 -14.64 -3.87
N SER A 276 -25.27 -15.21 -2.84
CA SER A 276 -26.73 -15.16 -2.60
C SER A 276 -27.09 -14.21 -1.47
N PRO A 277 -28.30 -13.62 -1.48
CA PRO A 277 -28.78 -12.79 -0.38
C PRO A 277 -28.89 -13.57 0.93
N ILE A 278 -28.45 -12.96 2.02
CA ILE A 278 -28.56 -13.50 3.38
C ILE A 278 -30.02 -13.35 3.86
N PRO A 279 -30.69 -14.42 4.31
CA PRO A 279 -32.07 -14.35 4.79
C PRO A 279 -32.25 -13.30 5.91
N GLY A 280 -33.18 -12.36 5.70
CA GLY A 280 -33.46 -11.30 6.68
C GLY A 280 -32.51 -10.11 6.64
N CYS A 281 -31.51 -10.08 5.75
CA CYS A 281 -30.65 -8.92 5.51
C CYS A 281 -31.18 -8.10 4.33
N VAL A 282 -31.33 -6.78 4.51
CA VAL A 282 -31.77 -5.86 3.46
C VAL A 282 -30.78 -4.70 3.35
N GLY A 283 -30.33 -4.39 2.13
CA GLY A 283 -29.43 -3.28 1.84
C GLY A 283 -28.09 -3.73 1.25
N LYS A 284 -27.13 -2.80 1.19
CA LYS A 284 -25.76 -3.08 0.71
C LYS A 284 -25.05 -4.06 1.62
N TYR A 285 -24.18 -4.88 1.03
CA TYR A 285 -23.41 -5.89 1.76
C TYR A 285 -24.30 -6.94 2.44
N CYS A 286 -25.43 -7.32 1.84
CA CYS A 286 -26.32 -8.38 2.35
C CYS A 286 -26.16 -9.72 1.62
N ASN A 287 -25.01 -9.96 1.00
CA ASN A 287 -24.74 -11.19 0.25
C ASN A 287 -23.64 -12.02 0.92
N GLU A 288 -23.69 -13.34 0.69
CA GLU A 288 -22.65 -14.30 1.05
C GLU A 288 -22.48 -15.37 -0.04
N LEU A 289 -21.31 -16.00 -0.11
CA LEU A 289 -21.05 -17.06 -1.08
C LEU A 289 -21.91 -18.29 -0.78
N SER A 290 -22.56 -18.82 -1.81
CA SER A 290 -23.43 -20.01 -1.71
C SER A 290 -22.64 -21.28 -1.37
N VAL A 291 -21.36 -21.32 -1.75
CA VAL A 291 -20.42 -22.41 -1.46
C VAL A 291 -19.21 -21.80 -0.74
N PRO A 292 -18.74 -22.40 0.37
CA PRO A 292 -17.61 -21.85 1.09
C PRO A 292 -16.30 -22.12 0.34
N VAL A 293 -15.33 -21.24 0.54
CA VAL A 293 -14.07 -21.22 -0.21
C VAL A 293 -12.87 -21.21 0.74
N TYR A 294 -11.68 -21.51 0.21
CA TYR A 294 -10.44 -21.30 0.96
C TYR A 294 -10.22 -19.80 1.25
N PRO A 295 -9.96 -19.39 2.50
CA PRO A 295 -9.73 -18.00 2.83
C PRO A 295 -8.29 -17.58 2.48
N THR A 296 -7.96 -17.53 1.19
CA THR A 296 -6.61 -17.21 0.71
C THR A 296 -6.02 -15.90 1.24
N PRO A 297 -6.77 -14.79 1.41
CA PRO A 297 -6.20 -13.57 1.99
C PRO A 297 -5.69 -13.80 3.41
N PHE A 298 -6.39 -14.60 4.21
CA PHE A 298 -5.94 -14.96 5.55
C PHE A 298 -4.62 -15.76 5.52
N TYR A 299 -4.47 -16.70 4.58
CA TYR A 299 -3.21 -17.43 4.39
C TYR A 299 -2.08 -16.48 3.95
N GLU A 300 -2.36 -15.56 3.03
CA GLU A 300 -1.42 -14.52 2.59
C GLU A 300 -0.99 -13.61 3.76
N VAL A 301 -1.89 -13.28 4.70
CA VAL A 301 -1.55 -12.54 5.94
C VAL A 301 -0.53 -13.33 6.77
N ILE A 302 -0.84 -14.59 7.09
CA ILE A 302 0.05 -15.43 7.91
C ILE A 302 1.40 -15.59 7.24
N MET A 303 1.42 -15.96 5.97
CA MET A 303 2.65 -16.15 5.20
C MET A 303 3.44 -14.84 5.12
N GLY A 304 2.79 -13.71 4.83
CA GLY A 304 3.42 -12.40 4.79
C GLY A 304 4.10 -12.02 6.12
N LEU A 305 3.43 -12.25 7.25
CA LEU A 305 4.00 -11.99 8.57
C LEU A 305 5.16 -12.94 8.93
N LEU A 306 5.04 -14.22 8.60
CA LEU A 306 6.11 -15.22 8.81
C LEU A 306 7.33 -14.93 7.93
N LEU A 307 7.12 -14.58 6.67
CA LEU A 307 8.18 -14.22 5.74
C LEU A 307 8.81 -12.88 6.10
N PHE A 308 8.04 -11.91 6.60
CA PHE A 308 8.58 -10.70 7.21
C PHE A 308 9.50 -11.06 8.38
N ALA A 309 9.04 -11.91 9.32
CA ALA A 309 9.84 -12.33 10.46
C ALA A 309 11.13 -13.05 10.03
N LEU A 310 11.05 -13.91 9.01
CA LEU A 310 12.19 -14.57 8.39
C LEU A 310 13.20 -13.53 7.85
N LEU A 311 12.77 -12.65 6.95
CA LEU A 311 13.64 -11.61 6.37
C LEU A 311 14.22 -10.70 7.45
N TRP A 312 13.40 -10.33 8.43
CA TRP A 312 13.81 -9.52 9.56
C TRP A 312 14.91 -10.24 10.36
N SER A 313 14.77 -11.54 10.65
CA SER A 313 15.79 -12.31 11.36
C SER A 313 17.12 -12.42 10.58
N LEU A 314 17.04 -12.49 9.24
CA LEU A 314 18.20 -12.66 8.36
C LEU A 314 18.97 -11.35 8.11
N ARG A 315 18.33 -10.18 8.26
CA ARG A 315 18.90 -8.87 7.90
C ARG A 315 20.24 -8.52 8.56
N LYS A 316 20.52 -9.10 9.73
CA LYS A 316 21.78 -8.91 10.47
C LYS A 316 22.85 -9.95 10.12
N ARG A 317 22.44 -11.09 9.57
CA ARG A 317 23.33 -12.22 9.21
C ARG A 317 23.92 -12.04 7.81
N LEU A 318 23.16 -11.43 6.90
CA LEU A 318 23.56 -11.20 5.52
C LEU A 318 24.39 -9.92 5.39
N LYS A 319 25.67 -10.09 5.03
CA LYS A 319 26.63 -8.98 4.87
C LYS A 319 26.79 -8.51 3.43
N VAL A 320 26.45 -9.35 2.45
CA VAL A 320 26.60 -9.04 1.03
C VAL A 320 25.40 -8.20 0.57
N PRO A 321 25.60 -6.97 0.08
CA PRO A 321 24.49 -6.12 -0.35
C PRO A 321 23.68 -6.77 -1.47
N GLY A 322 22.35 -6.68 -1.40
CA GLY A 322 21.40 -7.21 -2.37
C GLY A 322 20.95 -8.65 -2.10
N THR A 323 21.63 -9.36 -1.19
CA THR A 323 21.29 -10.76 -0.89
C THR A 323 20.00 -10.90 -0.09
N LEU A 324 19.66 -9.92 0.76
CA LEU A 324 18.38 -9.96 1.49
C LEU A 324 17.21 -9.73 0.52
N PHE A 325 17.38 -8.82 -0.44
CA PHE A 325 16.41 -8.62 -1.51
C PHE A 325 16.26 -9.85 -2.41
N ALA A 326 17.36 -10.54 -2.73
CA ALA A 326 17.32 -11.79 -3.48
C ALA A 326 16.50 -12.88 -2.76
N ILE A 327 16.67 -13.04 -1.44
CA ILE A 327 15.82 -13.95 -0.64
C ILE A 327 14.36 -13.49 -0.69
N TYR A 328 14.09 -12.18 -0.56
CA TYR A 328 12.73 -11.65 -0.66
C TYR A 328 12.06 -12.06 -1.98
N LEU A 329 12.74 -11.93 -3.12
CA LEU A 329 12.21 -12.35 -4.42
C LEU A 329 11.88 -13.85 -4.45
N MET A 330 12.76 -14.68 -3.86
CA MET A 330 12.55 -16.13 -3.75
C MET A 330 11.34 -16.47 -2.88
N VAL A 331 11.27 -15.93 -1.65
CA VAL A 331 10.18 -16.29 -0.74
C VAL A 331 8.84 -15.69 -1.17
N ASN A 332 8.84 -14.50 -1.76
CA ASN A 332 7.65 -13.87 -2.34
C ASN A 332 7.16 -14.64 -3.58
N GLY A 333 8.07 -15.08 -4.45
CA GLY A 333 7.72 -15.95 -5.57
C GLY A 333 7.14 -17.28 -5.08
N LEU A 334 7.77 -17.92 -4.10
CA LEU A 334 7.28 -19.19 -3.55
C LEU A 334 5.89 -19.05 -2.91
N GLU A 335 5.69 -18.02 -2.08
CA GLU A 335 4.40 -17.73 -1.47
C GLU A 335 3.32 -17.53 -2.52
N ARG A 336 3.59 -16.69 -3.52
CA ARG A 336 2.62 -16.40 -4.57
C ARG A 336 2.27 -17.65 -5.36
N PHE A 337 3.25 -18.49 -5.68
CA PHE A 337 3.03 -19.75 -6.37
C PHE A 337 2.14 -20.71 -5.58
N LEU A 338 2.35 -20.82 -4.26
CA LEU A 338 1.56 -21.71 -3.41
C LEU A 338 0.11 -21.24 -3.27
N ILE A 339 -0.11 -19.94 -3.05
CA ILE A 339 -1.45 -19.35 -2.94
C ILE A 339 -2.19 -19.45 -4.27
N GLU A 340 -1.49 -19.31 -5.38
CA GLU A 340 -2.10 -19.36 -6.71
C GLU A 340 -2.73 -20.73 -7.02
N LYS A 341 -2.20 -21.83 -6.44
CA LYS A 341 -2.80 -23.17 -6.59
C LYS A 341 -4.18 -23.32 -5.97
N ILE A 342 -4.50 -22.46 -5.00
CA ILE A 342 -5.77 -22.46 -4.28
C ILE A 342 -6.61 -21.20 -4.58
N ARG A 343 -6.16 -20.32 -5.47
CA ARG A 343 -6.87 -19.12 -5.94
C ARG A 343 -7.79 -19.43 -7.13
N VAL A 344 -8.85 -18.65 -7.26
CA VAL A 344 -9.67 -18.60 -8.49
C VAL A 344 -9.01 -17.63 -9.47
N ASN A 345 -8.25 -18.13 -10.43
CA ASN A 345 -7.62 -17.29 -11.46
C ASN A 345 -7.74 -17.90 -12.87
N THR A 346 -7.78 -17.01 -13.86
CA THR A 346 -7.87 -17.37 -15.27
C THR A 346 -6.56 -18.00 -15.76
N ARG A 347 -6.66 -19.14 -16.43
CA ARG A 347 -5.50 -19.85 -17.00
C ARG A 347 -5.17 -19.31 -18.39
N LEU A 348 -3.90 -19.02 -18.64
CA LEU A 348 -3.40 -18.65 -19.97
C LEU A 348 -3.12 -19.91 -20.77
N SER A 349 -3.47 -19.96 -22.05
CA SER A 349 -3.04 -21.06 -22.94
C SER A 349 -1.74 -20.66 -23.65
N ILE A 350 -0.61 -21.23 -23.23
CA ILE A 350 0.71 -20.94 -23.79
C ILE A 350 1.38 -22.26 -24.19
N PHE A 351 1.58 -22.48 -25.50
CA PHE A 351 2.29 -23.65 -26.04
C PHE A 351 1.81 -25.01 -25.48
N GLY A 352 0.49 -25.19 -25.28
CA GLY A 352 -0.09 -26.41 -24.72
C GLY A 352 0.00 -26.55 -23.19
N PHE A 353 0.59 -25.56 -22.50
CA PHE A 353 0.54 -25.41 -21.06
C PHE A 353 -0.52 -24.38 -20.66
N HIS A 354 -1.15 -24.59 -19.50
CA HIS A 354 -2.21 -23.72 -19.00
C HIS A 354 -1.88 -22.99 -17.67
N PRO A 355 -0.72 -22.30 -17.54
CA PRO A 355 -0.37 -21.62 -16.29
C PRO A 355 -1.17 -20.33 -16.13
N THR A 356 -1.38 -19.88 -14.90
CA THR A 356 -1.90 -18.52 -14.66
C THR A 356 -0.78 -17.48 -14.82
N GLN A 357 -1.15 -16.22 -15.07
CA GLN A 357 -0.19 -15.11 -15.13
C GLN A 357 0.66 -15.02 -13.84
N ALA A 358 0.03 -15.25 -12.70
CA ALA A 358 0.69 -15.22 -11.40
C ALA A 358 1.67 -16.38 -11.20
N GLU A 359 1.40 -17.59 -11.74
CA GLU A 359 2.36 -18.71 -11.71
C GLU A 359 3.63 -18.42 -12.51
N VAL A 360 3.49 -17.80 -13.69
CA VAL A 360 4.64 -17.41 -14.51
C VAL A 360 5.49 -16.37 -13.78
N ILE A 361 4.85 -15.31 -13.28
CA ILE A 361 5.55 -14.20 -12.63
C ILE A 361 6.21 -14.64 -11.32
N SER A 362 5.51 -15.44 -10.51
CA SER A 362 6.07 -15.98 -9.27
C SER A 362 7.29 -16.88 -9.52
N THR A 363 7.25 -17.70 -10.57
CA THR A 363 8.39 -18.52 -11.00
C THR A 363 9.58 -17.65 -11.43
N LEU A 364 9.34 -16.60 -12.21
CA LEU A 364 10.38 -15.66 -12.63
C LEU A 364 10.98 -14.88 -11.45
N LEU A 365 10.16 -14.47 -10.48
CA LEU A 365 10.64 -13.85 -9.24
C LEU A 365 11.55 -14.82 -8.46
N PHE A 366 11.16 -16.08 -8.35
CA PHE A 366 11.98 -17.08 -7.68
C PHE A 366 13.33 -17.28 -8.38
N LEU A 367 13.32 -17.52 -9.69
CA LEU A 367 14.53 -17.77 -10.46
C LEU A 367 15.46 -16.55 -10.52
N SER A 368 14.90 -15.35 -10.65
CA SER A 368 15.69 -14.10 -10.62
C SER A 368 16.32 -13.87 -9.25
N GLY A 369 15.60 -14.13 -8.15
CA GLY A 369 16.14 -14.11 -6.80
C GLY A 369 17.29 -15.11 -6.62
N LEU A 370 17.11 -16.34 -7.09
CA LEU A 370 18.14 -17.38 -7.04
C LEU A 370 19.39 -16.99 -7.83
N GLY A 371 19.22 -16.49 -9.05
CA GLY A 371 20.31 -16.01 -9.90
C GLY A 371 21.07 -14.84 -9.27
N LEU A 372 20.35 -13.85 -8.73
CA LEU A 372 20.93 -12.72 -8.03
C LEU A 372 21.71 -13.16 -6.79
N TRP A 373 21.17 -14.08 -6.00
CA TRP A 373 21.84 -14.62 -4.84
C TRP A 373 23.18 -15.27 -5.21
N PHE A 374 23.21 -16.15 -6.21
CA PHE A 374 24.44 -16.79 -6.67
C PHE A 374 25.43 -15.79 -7.24
N TYR A 375 24.97 -14.84 -8.05
CA TYR A 375 25.83 -13.81 -8.65
C TYR A 375 26.50 -12.95 -7.58
N LEU A 376 25.72 -12.39 -6.65
CA LEU A 376 26.23 -11.49 -5.60
C LEU A 376 27.16 -12.21 -4.63
N THR A 377 26.83 -13.45 -4.23
CA THR A 377 27.66 -14.23 -3.31
C THR A 377 28.97 -14.68 -3.95
N ARG A 378 28.98 -15.09 -5.22
CA ARG A 378 30.21 -15.43 -5.96
C ARG A 378 31.11 -14.21 -6.13
N ARG A 379 30.55 -13.07 -6.55
CA ARG A 379 31.29 -11.81 -6.70
C ARG A 379 31.94 -11.38 -5.38
N ALA A 380 31.20 -11.46 -4.27
CA ALA A 380 31.71 -11.11 -2.95
C ALA A 380 32.84 -12.03 -2.47
N ARG A 381 32.82 -13.32 -2.83
CA ARG A 381 33.92 -14.26 -2.54
C ARG A 381 35.17 -13.93 -3.35
N GLN A 382 35.01 -13.63 -4.64
CA GLN A 382 36.13 -13.25 -5.52
C GLN A 382 36.85 -11.97 -5.05
N THR A 383 36.09 -10.94 -4.64
CA THR A 383 36.69 -9.70 -4.12
C THR A 383 37.49 -9.94 -2.84
N LYS A 384 37.09 -10.90 -1.99
CA LYS A 384 37.82 -11.28 -0.78
C LYS A 384 39.07 -12.13 -1.04
N SER A 385 39.15 -12.82 -2.18
CA SER A 385 40.36 -13.57 -2.54
C SER A 385 41.43 -12.71 -3.23
N THR A 386 41.07 -11.52 -3.71
CA THR A 386 41.95 -10.57 -4.40
C THR A 386 42.49 -9.45 -3.51
N VAL A 387 42.01 -9.35 -2.26
CA VAL A 387 42.46 -8.41 -1.21
C VAL A 387 43.09 -9.25 -0.12
#